data_AF-A0A6I5E9T4-F1
#
_entry.id   AF-A0A6I5E9T4-F1
#
_cell.length_a   1.000
_cell.length_b   1.000
_cell.length_c   1.000
_cell.angle_alpha   90.00
_cell.angle_beta   90.00
_cell.angle_gamma   90.00
#
_symmetry.space_group_name_H-M   'P 1'
#
loop_
_entity.id
_entity.type
_entity.pdbx_description
1 polymer ?
#
loop_
_entity_poly.entity_id
_entity_poly.type
_entity_poly.pdbx_seq_one_letter_code
_entity_poly.pdbx_strand_id
1 'polypeptide(L)'
;MYLVHIHLEFPPRTQLPFGARDMIRAALTADDLVEHVAVHPRSPSRLTLGFYLLAARLEEAEERAARVSRRLAEDVPVLRGARLRGAGVPLVPLAFERTPG
;
A
#
# COMPACT_ATOMS: atom_id res chain seq x y z
N MET A 1 12.77 -1.79 -8.84
CA MET A 1 11.85 -1.83 -7.69
C MET A 1 11.11 -0.51 -7.63
N TYR A 2 9.80 -0.53 -7.41
CA TYR A 2 8.94 0.65 -7.29
C TYR A 2 8.32 0.71 -5.90
N LEU A 3 8.22 1.90 -5.31
CA LEU A 3 7.38 2.13 -4.14
C LEU A 3 6.03 2.65 -4.63
N VAL A 4 4.97 1.86 -4.50
CA VAL A 4 3.61 2.29 -4.84
C VAL A 4 2.83 2.57 -3.56
N HIS A 5 2.22 3.75 -3.47
CA HIS A 5 1.29 4.08 -2.40
C HIS A 5 -0.14 3.71 -2.79
N ILE A 6 -0.80 3.00 -1.88
CA ILE A 6 -2.20 2.62 -1.95
C ILE A 6 -2.93 3.40 -0.88
N HIS A 7 -3.96 4.13 -1.29
CA HIS A 7 -4.79 4.91 -0.40
C HIS A 7 -6.09 4.15 -0.11
N LEU A 8 -6.30 3.80 1.15
CA LEU A 8 -7.47 3.10 1.63
C LEU A 8 -8.30 4.03 2.53
N GLU A 9 -9.61 3.95 2.36
CA GLU A 9 -10.59 4.65 3.19
C GLU A 9 -11.54 3.65 3.83
N PHE A 10 -11.64 3.70 5.15
CA PHE A 10 -12.53 2.86 5.95
C PHE A 10 -13.83 3.60 6.25
N PRO A 11 -14.91 2.85 6.58
CA PRO A 11 -16.09 3.44 7.18
C PRO A 11 -15.74 4.29 8.41
N PRO A 12 -16.54 5.33 8.73
CA PRO A 12 -16.34 6.11 9.95
C PRO A 12 -16.31 5.22 11.20
N ARG A 13 -15.46 5.56 12.16
CA ARG A 13 -15.26 4.83 13.44
C ARG A 13 -14.59 3.46 13.34
N THR A 14 -14.13 3.02 12.17
CA THR A 14 -13.18 1.91 12.10
C THR A 14 -11.84 2.35 12.67
N GLN A 15 -11.28 1.58 13.60
CA GLN A 15 -9.91 1.77 14.07
C GLN A 15 -9.05 0.65 13.54
N LEU A 16 -7.84 0.99 13.08
CA LEU A 16 -6.85 -0.02 12.74
C LEU A 16 -6.33 -0.67 14.03
N PRO A 17 -6.42 -2.00 14.17
CA PRO A 17 -5.88 -2.71 15.31
C PRO A 17 -4.35 -2.61 15.32
N PHE A 18 -3.80 -2.68 16.52
CA PHE A 18 -2.37 -2.86 16.72
C PHE A 18 -1.92 -4.15 16.00
N GLY A 19 -0.79 -4.11 15.30
CA GLY A 19 -0.28 -5.27 14.53
C GLY A 19 -0.87 -5.44 13.12
N ALA A 20 -1.65 -4.48 12.61
CA ALA A 20 -2.19 -4.53 11.23
C ALA A 20 -1.11 -4.80 10.16
N ARG A 21 0.11 -4.26 10.34
CA ARG A 21 1.24 -4.52 9.44
C ARG A 21 1.59 -6.01 9.35
N ASP A 22 1.67 -6.69 10.48
CA ASP A 22 2.08 -8.10 10.51
C ASP A 22 0.99 -8.99 9.93
N MET A 23 -0.29 -8.67 10.18
CA MET A 23 -1.43 -9.35 9.55
C MET A 23 -1.43 -9.17 8.03
N ILE A 24 -1.20 -7.96 7.55
CA ILE A 24 -1.12 -7.66 6.11
C ILE A 24 0.08 -8.39 5.50
N ARG A 25 1.24 -8.33 6.15
CA ARG A 25 2.46 -8.98 5.68
C ARG A 25 2.29 -10.50 5.59
N ALA A 26 1.64 -11.12 6.58
CA ALA A 26 1.38 -12.55 6.59
C ALA A 26 0.40 -13.00 5.48
N ALA A 27 -0.43 -12.09 4.97
CA ALA A 27 -1.36 -12.35 3.88
C ALA A 27 -0.77 -12.09 2.47
N LEU A 28 0.48 -11.63 2.39
CA LEU A 28 1.20 -11.50 1.12
C LEU A 28 1.76 -12.87 0.70
N THR A 29 1.75 -13.13 -0.59
CA THR A 29 2.32 -14.32 -1.22
C THR A 29 3.50 -13.95 -2.09
N ALA A 30 4.33 -14.95 -2.46
CA ALA A 30 5.46 -14.72 -3.37
C ALA A 30 5.00 -14.16 -4.74
N ASP A 31 3.81 -14.55 -5.21
CA ASP A 31 3.23 -14.08 -6.48
C ASP A 31 2.83 -12.60 -6.46
N ASP A 32 2.73 -12.00 -5.27
CA ASP A 32 2.47 -10.56 -5.14
C ASP A 32 3.69 -9.72 -5.49
N LEU A 33 4.89 -10.32 -5.51
CA LEU A 33 6.17 -9.64 -5.76
C LEU A 33 6.37 -8.38 -4.90
N VAL A 34 5.79 -8.38 -3.70
CA VAL A 34 5.95 -7.35 -2.67
C VAL A 34 7.10 -7.77 -1.75
N GLU A 35 8.23 -7.10 -1.88
CA GLU A 35 9.40 -7.30 -1.03
C GLU A 35 9.19 -6.73 0.38
N HIS A 36 8.43 -5.63 0.46
CA HIS A 36 8.16 -4.95 1.72
C HIS A 36 6.83 -4.22 1.71
N VAL A 37 6.19 -4.18 2.88
CA VAL A 37 4.99 -3.38 3.15
C VAL A 37 5.22 -2.42 4.31
N ALA A 38 4.97 -1.14 4.03
CA ALA A 38 4.85 -0.07 5.02
C ALA A 38 3.37 0.25 5.25
N VAL A 39 3.00 0.52 6.50
CA VAL A 39 1.61 0.81 6.91
C VAL A 39 1.60 2.14 7.64
N HIS A 40 0.90 3.13 7.07
CA HIS A 40 0.85 4.49 7.57
C HIS A 40 -0.60 4.94 7.77
N PRO A 41 -1.12 4.88 9.01
CA PRO A 41 -2.38 5.54 9.36
C PRO A 41 -2.27 7.04 9.07
N ARG A 42 -3.22 7.60 8.33
CA ARG A 42 -3.29 9.03 7.98
C ARG A 42 -4.32 9.79 8.80
N SER A 43 -5.37 9.08 9.20
CA SER A 43 -6.44 9.53 10.10
C SER A 43 -7.17 8.28 10.63
N PRO A 44 -8.14 8.39 11.55
CA PRO A 44 -8.89 7.23 12.01
C PRO A 44 -9.51 6.38 10.89
N SER A 45 -9.98 7.01 9.80
CA SER A 45 -10.60 6.31 8.66
C SER A 45 -9.73 6.21 7.42
N ARG A 46 -8.46 6.63 7.45
CA ARG A 46 -7.60 6.64 6.24
C ARG A 46 -6.27 5.96 6.51
N LEU A 47 -5.86 5.11 5.57
CA LEU A 47 -4.63 4.36 5.62
C LEU A 47 -3.88 4.48 4.29
N THR A 48 -2.56 4.64 4.38
CA THR A 48 -1.67 4.43 3.24
C THR A 48 -0.89 3.14 3.43
N LEU A 49 -0.97 2.24 2.44
CA LEU A 49 -0.03 1.12 2.32
C LEU A 49 1.05 1.50 1.31
N GLY A 50 2.31 1.33 1.69
CA GLY A 50 3.44 1.45 0.78
C GLY A 50 3.94 0.07 0.40
N PHE A 51 3.80 -0.31 -0.86
CA PHE A 51 4.34 -1.58 -1.38
C PHE A 51 5.64 -1.34 -2.14
N TYR A 52 6.69 -2.04 -1.74
CA TYR A 52 7.94 -2.11 -2.47
C TYR A 52 7.87 -3.32 -3.40
N LEU A 53 7.66 -3.05 -4.69
CA LEU A 53 7.33 -4.04 -5.71
C LEU A 53 8.47 -4.24 -6.70
N LEU A 54 8.70 -5.50 -7.07
CA LEU A 54 9.47 -5.84 -8.27
C LEU A 54 8.54 -5.81 -9.49
N ALA A 55 8.92 -5.04 -10.51
CA ALA A 55 8.21 -4.92 -11.78
C ALA A 55 9.17 -4.37 -12.85
N ALA A 56 8.91 -4.67 -14.11
CA ALA A 56 9.70 -4.14 -15.22
C ALA A 56 9.29 -2.70 -15.57
N ARG A 57 8.02 -2.35 -15.34
CA ARG A 57 7.45 -1.03 -15.69
C ARG A 57 6.64 -0.45 -14.53
N LEU A 58 6.52 0.88 -14.52
CA LEU A 58 5.74 1.63 -13.54
C LEU A 58 4.27 1.18 -13.51
N GLU A 59 3.62 1.15 -14.67
CA GLU A 59 2.22 0.75 -14.83
C GLU A 59 1.96 -0.65 -14.27
N GLU A 60 2.85 -1.60 -14.55
CA GLU A 60 2.78 -2.96 -14.00
C GLU A 60 2.84 -2.97 -12.46
N ALA A 61 3.70 -2.14 -11.86
CA ALA A 61 3.78 -2.02 -10.41
C ALA A 61 2.49 -1.46 -9.82
N GLU A 62 1.90 -0.43 -10.45
CA GLU A 62 0.66 0.20 -9.98
C GLU A 62 -0.55 -0.73 -10.11
N GLU A 63 -0.69 -1.42 -11.25
CA GLU A 63 -1.72 -2.43 -11.46
C GLU A 63 -1.60 -3.59 -10.46
N ARG A 64 -0.38 -4.07 -10.22
CA ARG A 64 -0.09 -5.12 -9.23
C ARG A 64 -0.45 -4.65 -7.84
N ALA A 65 -0.04 -3.45 -7.43
CA ALA A 65 -0.36 -2.88 -6.13
C ALA A 65 -1.88 -2.76 -5.92
N ALA A 66 -2.62 -2.32 -6.94
CA ALA A 66 -4.07 -2.21 -6.89
C ALA A 66 -4.76 -3.59 -6.80
N ARG A 67 -4.26 -4.59 -7.53
CA ARG A 67 -4.77 -5.97 -7.47
C ARG A 67 -4.55 -6.58 -6.09
N VAL A 68 -3.31 -6.51 -5.57
CA VAL A 68 -2.95 -7.02 -4.24
C VAL A 68 -3.80 -6.33 -3.18
N SER A 69 -3.97 -5.01 -3.24
CA SER A 69 -4.78 -4.27 -2.27
C SER A 69 -6.24 -4.69 -2.26
N ARG A 70 -6.84 -4.96 -3.44
CA ARG A 70 -8.22 -5.46 -3.53
C ARG A 70 -8.35 -6.83 -2.88
N ARG A 71 -7.45 -7.76 -3.19
CA ARG A 71 -7.41 -9.09 -2.55
C ARG A 71 -7.27 -8.97 -1.04
N LEU A 72 -6.32 -8.16 -0.56
CA LEU A 72 -6.10 -7.98 0.88
C LEU A 72 -7.32 -7.38 1.59
N ALA A 73 -8.10 -6.52 0.93
CA ALA A 73 -9.35 -5.98 1.49
C ALA A 73 -10.47 -7.02 1.62
N GLU A 74 -10.43 -8.07 0.78
CA GLU A 74 -11.35 -9.21 0.83
C GLU A 74 -10.92 -10.23 1.89
N ASP A 75 -9.63 -10.58 1.92
CA ASP A 75 -9.09 -11.70 2.68
C ASP A 75 -8.65 -11.34 4.10
N VAL A 76 -8.16 -10.12 4.32
CA VAL A 76 -7.60 -9.74 5.63
C VAL A 76 -8.66 -9.04 6.47
N PRO A 77 -9.07 -9.62 7.63
CA PRO A 77 -10.15 -9.05 8.44
C PRO A 77 -9.93 -7.59 8.84
N VAL A 78 -8.67 -7.17 9.02
CA VAL A 78 -8.30 -5.80 9.38
C VAL A 78 -8.58 -4.77 8.28
N LEU A 79 -8.58 -5.20 7.03
CA LEU A 79 -8.83 -4.35 5.87
C LEU A 79 -10.28 -4.45 5.38
N ARG A 80 -11.12 -5.24 6.03
CA ARG A 80 -12.50 -5.47 5.61
C ARG A 80 -13.28 -4.15 5.58
N GLY A 81 -13.95 -3.92 4.46
CA GLY A 81 -14.72 -2.70 4.23
C GLY A 81 -13.88 -1.49 3.83
N ALA A 82 -12.55 -1.62 3.73
CA ALA A 82 -11.71 -0.58 3.16
C ALA A 82 -11.99 -0.42 1.67
N ARG A 83 -12.20 0.82 1.22
CA ARG A 83 -12.32 1.18 -0.19
C ARG A 83 -10.99 1.71 -0.70
N LEU A 84 -10.53 1.17 -1.83
CA LEU A 84 -9.40 1.72 -2.57
C LEU A 84 -9.77 3.08 -3.17
N ARG A 85 -9.00 4.11 -2.82
CA ARG A 85 -9.17 5.49 -3.32
C ARG A 85 -8.19 5.85 -4.44
N GLY A 86 -7.05 5.18 -4.48
CA GLY A 86 -6.04 5.39 -5.50
C GLY A 86 -4.80 4.56 -5.25
N ALA A 87 -4.04 4.35 -6.33
CA ALA A 87 -2.73 3.74 -6.36
C ALA A 87 -1.80 4.67 -7.15
N GLY A 88 -0.57 4.85 -6.72
CA GLY A 88 0.41 5.59 -7.50
C GLY A 88 1.79 5.60 -6.88
N VAL A 89 2.82 5.66 -7.73
CA VAL A 89 4.18 5.94 -7.24
C VAL A 89 4.27 7.39 -6.77
N PRO A 90 4.82 7.66 -5.57
CA PRO A 90 4.98 9.03 -5.09
C PRO A 90 5.90 9.79 -6.03
N LEU A 91 5.38 10.87 -6.61
CA LEU A 91 6.23 11.82 -7.32
C LEU A 91 7.10 12.53 -6.28
N VAL A 92 8.41 12.32 -6.35
CA VAL A 92 9.37 13.12 -5.60
C VAL A 92 9.46 14.47 -6.31
N PRO A 93 9.10 15.59 -5.67
CA PRO A 93 9.29 16.90 -6.29
C PRO A 93 10.77 17.08 -6.66
N LEU A 94 11.05 17.61 -7.85
CA LEU A 94 12.42 17.84 -8.36
C LEU A 94 13.31 18.62 -7.37
N ALA A 95 12.71 19.41 -6.47
CA ALA A 95 13.40 20.12 -5.40
C ALA A 95 14.11 19.22 -4.36
N PHE A 96 13.91 17.90 -4.39
CA PHE A 96 14.58 16.91 -3.54
C PHE A 96 15.57 16.02 -4.27
N GLU A 97 15.95 16.35 -5.52
CA GLU A 97 17.11 15.72 -6.14
C GLU A 97 18.33 15.99 -5.26
N ARG A 98 18.96 14.92 -4.74
CA ARG A 98 20.23 15.02 -4.02
C ARG A 98 21.21 15.72 -4.95
N THR A 99 21.60 16.94 -4.60
CA THR A 99 22.77 17.58 -5.21
C THR A 99 23.95 16.63 -4.95
N PRO A 100 24.66 16.16 -5.99
CA PRO A 100 25.92 15.46 -5.74
C PRO A 100 26.84 16.46 -5.02
N GLY A 101 27.25 16.08 -3.80
CA GLY A 101 28.25 16.81 -3.02
C GLY A 101 29.65 16.57 -3.56
#